data_AF-A0A8D3CQQ1-F1
#
_entry.id   AF-A0A8D3CQQ1-F1
#
_cell.length_a   1.000
_cell.length_b   1.000
_cell.length_c   1.000
_cell.angle_alpha   90.00
_cell.angle_beta   90.00
_cell.angle_gamma   90.00
#
_symmetry.space_group_name_H-M   'P 1'
#
loop_
_entity.id
_entity.type
_entity.pdbx_description
1 polymer ?
#
loop_
_entity_poly.entity_id
_entity_poly.type
_entity_poly.pdbx_seq_one_letter_code
_entity_poly.pdbx_strand_id
1 'polypeptide(L)'
;MFAKLKKKIAEEAATAPRSGVRIPRTISKESITSVGADSGDDFASDGSSSRDDLPAQLLRRNDQIRRLEAKLSDYAEQLRIMQKTKDKLEIALERHQDLSIKKFQDQNETHQASRAKMAEGMTLALEKKDQEWIEKMADVEKEKTALSAQLEEMMEQSLALFQKRDDLDELEGFQQQELAKVKHMLLRKEEQLSQQERELQKKDAEVQSARRELSKARGKLQLLEQQHEEKEDKERLLADLQKKVTSLDRRLQGNLSQDEHLQELLQEKSSLEQSLEETRAELLAVRTNHADTVSSLEAQVNQCSYSNPGPRIYYHTVNIKTRSLPPAAFSSEDHASGQTRDDGVLCVVQVSYLEVEVDTLTEQLHSPEVCEEDQNGSVTVDDLDHIQKVNRELEQQLSDKNKTIKQLQQRLAELKRTLQKELVRRPEGKEKFPPTSNTTVTNTSDLNDSREINFEYLKHVVLKFMSSREAEAFQLIRAVSVLLNFTREEEDMLKQTLEYKMSWFGSKPSPKGIIRPSVSGASSPWS
;
A
#
# COMPACT_ATOMS: atom_id res chain seq x y z
N MET A 1 34.34 -9.54 42.76
CA MET A 1 35.43 -9.92 41.83
C MET A 1 36.82 -9.58 42.34
N PHE A 2 37.00 -8.51 43.14
CA PHE A 2 38.30 -8.15 43.73
C PHE A 2 38.91 -9.19 44.70
N ALA A 3 38.10 -9.96 45.44
CA ALA A 3 38.61 -10.97 46.38
C ALA A 3 39.25 -12.19 45.68
N LYS A 4 38.72 -12.60 44.52
CA LYS A 4 39.28 -13.70 43.72
C LYS A 4 40.58 -13.29 43.03
N LEU A 5 40.70 -12.01 42.63
CA LEU A 5 41.95 -11.47 42.07
C LEU A 5 43.04 -11.35 43.14
N LYS A 6 42.70 -10.92 44.36
CA LYS A 6 43.65 -10.91 45.50
C LYS A 6 44.12 -12.32 45.90
N LYS A 7 43.23 -13.32 45.85
CA LYS A 7 43.60 -14.71 46.13
C LYS A 7 44.52 -15.28 45.04
N LYS A 8 44.27 -14.97 43.77
CA LYS A 8 45.09 -15.44 42.64
C LYS A 8 46.48 -14.78 42.60
N ILE A 9 46.58 -13.49 42.95
CA ILE A 9 47.88 -12.80 43.09
C ILE A 9 48.67 -13.33 44.30
N ALA A 10 47.99 -13.69 45.41
CA ALA A 10 48.65 -14.29 46.57
C ALA A 10 49.12 -15.74 46.33
N GLU A 11 48.42 -16.48 45.47
CA GLU A 11 48.74 -17.86 45.10
C GLU A 11 49.86 -17.92 44.03
N GLU A 12 49.89 -16.96 43.09
CA GLU A 12 50.98 -16.82 42.10
C GLU A 12 52.28 -16.25 42.71
N ALA A 13 52.18 -15.40 43.73
CA ALA A 13 53.35 -14.95 44.51
C ALA A 13 53.97 -16.07 45.38
N ALA A 14 53.26 -17.16 45.63
CA ALA A 14 53.73 -18.29 46.44
C ALA A 14 54.53 -19.33 45.63
N THR A 15 54.46 -19.29 44.29
CA THR A 15 55.16 -20.21 43.37
C THR A 15 56.23 -19.49 42.55
N ALA A 16 57.13 -18.76 43.22
CA ALA A 16 58.41 -18.38 42.64
C ALA A 16 59.45 -19.47 42.97
N PRO A 17 60.23 -19.99 42.00
CA PRO A 17 61.37 -20.83 42.32
C PRO A 17 62.39 -19.96 43.07
N ARG A 18 62.55 -20.21 44.38
CA ARG A 18 63.68 -19.72 45.15
C ARG A 18 64.97 -20.28 44.55
N SER A 19 65.61 -19.52 43.67
CA SER A 19 67.04 -19.70 43.39
C SER A 19 67.82 -19.19 44.60
N GLY A 20 67.93 -20.07 45.60
CA GLY A 20 68.84 -19.88 46.72
C GLY A 20 70.27 -20.12 46.24
N VAL A 21 70.99 -19.05 45.89
CA VAL A 21 72.44 -19.10 45.78
C VAL A 21 73.01 -19.21 47.19
N ARG A 22 73.18 -20.46 47.62
CA ARG A 22 73.96 -20.85 48.80
C ARG A 22 75.42 -20.50 48.53
N ILE A 23 75.94 -19.56 49.30
CA ILE A 23 77.38 -19.26 49.43
C ILE A 23 78.10 -20.56 49.84
N PRO A 24 79.22 -20.95 49.19
CA PRO A 24 80.23 -21.77 49.83
C PRO A 24 81.22 -20.86 50.58
N ARG A 25 81.04 -20.75 51.90
CA ARG A 25 82.11 -20.36 52.84
C ARG A 25 82.73 -21.66 53.32
N THR A 26 83.94 -21.94 52.87
CA THR A 26 84.81 -23.04 53.30
C THR A 26 86.23 -22.57 52.97
N ILE A 27 87.30 -22.70 53.76
CA ILE A 27 87.62 -23.22 55.10
C ILE A 27 89.10 -22.79 55.34
N SER A 28 89.52 -22.65 56.61
CA SER A 28 90.91 -22.85 57.13
C SER A 28 92.05 -21.98 56.55
N LYS A 29 92.86 -21.18 57.26
CA LYS A 29 93.41 -21.16 58.64
C LYS A 29 94.26 -22.38 59.02
N GLU A 30 95.52 -22.33 58.59
CA GLU A 30 96.71 -23.00 59.14
C GLU A 30 97.93 -22.17 58.65
N SER A 31 98.80 -21.53 59.43
CA SER A 31 99.48 -21.82 60.70
C SER A 31 100.25 -23.13 60.68
N ILE A 32 101.47 -23.10 60.12
CA ILE A 32 102.57 -23.97 60.55
C ILE A 32 103.88 -23.17 60.63
N THR A 33 104.56 -23.41 61.75
CA THR A 33 105.87 -23.00 62.19
C THR A 33 106.96 -23.96 61.65
N SER A 34 108.23 -23.59 61.89
CA SER A 34 109.45 -24.42 61.76
C SER A 34 110.00 -24.55 60.32
N VAL A 35 111.30 -24.51 60.05
CA VAL A 35 112.48 -24.99 60.78
C VAL A 35 113.65 -24.03 60.54
N GLY A 36 114.29 -23.59 61.62
CA GLY A 36 115.68 -23.18 61.61
C GLY A 36 116.56 -24.37 61.99
N ALA A 37 117.67 -24.50 61.28
CA ALA A 37 118.85 -25.34 61.53
C ALA A 37 119.67 -25.30 60.23
N ASP A 38 120.98 -25.41 60.15
CA ASP A 38 122.09 -25.51 61.10
C ASP A 38 123.27 -25.92 60.20
N SER A 39 124.39 -25.19 60.25
CA SER A 39 125.76 -25.56 59.87
C SER A 39 126.55 -24.24 59.86
N GLY A 40 127.47 -23.93 60.77
CA GLY A 40 128.40 -24.82 61.43
C GLY A 40 129.38 -25.35 60.38
N ASP A 41 130.48 -24.66 60.12
CA ASP A 41 131.73 -24.92 60.85
C ASP A 41 132.87 -24.01 60.37
N ASP A 42 133.78 -23.75 61.30
CA ASP A 42 135.04 -23.04 61.20
C ASP A 42 136.03 -23.69 60.21
N PHE A 43 137.02 -22.94 59.72
CA PHE A 43 138.43 -23.24 60.00
C PHE A 43 139.40 -22.14 59.49
N ALA A 44 140.21 -21.72 60.46
CA ALA A 44 141.60 -21.29 60.45
C ALA A 44 142.16 -20.32 59.41
N SER A 45 142.76 -19.26 59.98
CA SER A 45 143.96 -18.60 59.47
C SER A 45 145.14 -19.55 59.34
N ASP A 46 145.72 -19.54 58.15
CA ASP A 46 147.13 -19.70 57.83
C ASP A 46 147.39 -18.79 56.62
N GLY A 47 148.29 -17.83 56.67
CA GLY A 47 149.68 -18.01 57.06
C GLY A 47 150.51 -17.93 55.78
N SER A 48 150.99 -16.73 55.47
CA SER A 48 152.05 -16.43 54.50
C SER A 48 151.84 -16.91 53.04
N SER A 49 151.60 -15.97 52.12
CA SER A 49 151.92 -16.20 50.71
C SER A 49 152.75 -15.04 50.15
N SER A 50 153.93 -15.45 49.71
CA SER A 50 154.95 -14.68 49.00
C SER A 50 154.39 -13.87 47.84
N ARG A 51 155.07 -12.77 47.54
CA ARG A 51 154.75 -11.77 46.50
C ARG A 51 154.65 -12.36 45.09
N ASP A 52 155.07 -13.62 44.89
CA ASP A 52 155.11 -14.34 43.61
C ASP A 52 153.97 -15.35 43.36
N ASP A 53 153.06 -15.62 44.32
CA ASP A 53 151.92 -16.57 44.16
C ASP A 53 150.57 -15.88 43.86
N LEU A 54 150.55 -14.55 43.97
CA LEU A 54 149.45 -13.68 43.56
C LEU A 54 148.94 -13.96 42.13
N PRO A 55 149.79 -14.19 41.10
CA PRO A 55 149.33 -14.40 39.73
C PRO A 55 148.49 -15.68 39.54
N ALA A 56 148.89 -16.79 40.18
CA ALA A 56 148.19 -18.08 40.05
C ALA A 56 146.85 -18.10 40.81
N GLN A 57 146.78 -17.40 41.95
CA GLN A 57 145.52 -17.21 42.68
C GLN A 57 144.56 -16.28 41.92
N LEU A 58 145.09 -15.24 41.25
CA LEU A 58 144.33 -14.38 40.35
C LEU A 58 143.76 -15.14 39.16
N LEU A 59 144.54 -16.04 38.54
CA LEU A 59 144.07 -16.86 37.42
C LEU A 59 142.93 -17.80 37.81
N ARG A 60 143.05 -18.51 38.94
CA ARG A 60 141.98 -19.37 39.47
C ARG A 60 140.72 -18.59 39.82
N ARG A 61 140.86 -17.43 40.46
CA ARG A 61 139.73 -16.51 40.72
C ARG A 61 139.11 -16.02 39.41
N ASN A 62 139.91 -15.67 38.40
CA ASN A 62 139.40 -15.28 37.07
C ASN A 62 138.65 -16.43 36.38
N ASP A 63 139.12 -17.68 36.46
CA ASP A 63 138.40 -18.83 35.91
C ASP A 63 137.12 -19.15 36.67
N GLN A 64 137.10 -18.95 37.98
CA GLN A 64 135.88 -19.05 38.79
C GLN A 64 134.89 -17.93 38.45
N ILE A 65 135.37 -16.70 38.27
CA ILE A 65 134.57 -15.55 37.81
C ILE A 65 133.96 -15.87 36.45
N ARG A 66 134.73 -16.34 35.46
CA ARG A 66 134.20 -16.74 34.14
C ARG A 66 133.13 -17.83 34.22
N ARG A 67 133.29 -18.82 35.11
CA ARG A 67 132.26 -19.86 35.33
C ARG A 67 131.00 -19.31 35.98
N LEU A 68 131.14 -18.39 36.93
CA LEU A 68 130.00 -17.72 37.55
C LEU A 68 129.30 -16.79 36.57
N GLU A 69 130.05 -16.08 35.73
CA GLU A 69 129.53 -15.26 34.63
C GLU A 69 128.75 -16.11 33.62
N ALA A 70 129.25 -17.28 33.22
CA ALA A 70 128.53 -18.21 32.35
C ALA A 70 127.23 -18.70 32.98
N LYS A 71 127.25 -19.14 34.25
CA LYS A 71 126.04 -19.54 34.97
C LYS A 71 125.04 -18.40 35.13
N LEU A 72 125.52 -17.18 35.40
CA LEU A 72 124.68 -16.00 35.51
C LEU A 72 124.05 -15.65 34.16
N SER A 73 124.78 -15.83 33.06
CA SER A 73 124.25 -15.73 31.70
C SER A 73 123.19 -16.80 31.39
N ASP A 74 123.42 -18.05 31.77
CA ASP A 74 122.44 -19.14 31.59
C ASP A 74 121.16 -18.89 32.39
N TYR A 75 121.28 -18.44 33.64
CA TYR A 75 120.13 -18.05 34.46
C TYR A 75 119.39 -16.83 33.88
N ALA A 76 120.12 -15.85 33.34
CA ALA A 76 119.51 -14.70 32.67
C ALA A 76 118.71 -15.12 31.42
N GLU A 77 119.24 -16.04 30.62
CA GLU A 77 118.53 -16.57 29.46
C GLU A 77 117.33 -17.44 29.87
N GLN A 78 117.46 -18.27 30.90
CA GLN A 78 116.35 -19.05 31.46
C GLN A 78 115.22 -18.15 31.96
N LEU A 79 115.53 -17.07 32.68
CA LEU A 79 114.56 -16.06 33.10
C LEU A 79 113.87 -15.41 31.89
N ARG A 80 114.62 -15.12 30.82
CA ARG A 80 114.05 -14.55 29.58
C ARG A 80 113.09 -15.50 28.89
N ILE A 81 113.41 -16.80 28.83
CA ILE A 81 112.56 -17.85 28.28
C ILE A 81 111.31 -18.03 29.15
N MET A 82 111.47 -18.08 30.47
CA MET A 82 110.34 -18.16 31.41
C MET A 82 109.41 -16.95 31.29
N GLN A 83 109.97 -15.74 31.17
CA GLN A 83 109.19 -14.51 30.97
C GLN A 83 108.40 -14.57 29.66
N LYS A 84 109.03 -14.92 28.53
CA LYS A 84 108.34 -15.10 27.25
C LYS A 84 107.22 -16.14 27.33
N THR A 85 107.40 -17.19 28.13
CA THR A 85 106.40 -18.25 28.31
C THR A 85 105.24 -17.76 29.17
N LYS A 86 105.53 -17.04 30.25
CA LYS A 86 104.53 -16.36 31.08
C LYS A 86 103.68 -15.40 30.24
N ASP A 87 104.31 -14.52 29.47
CA ASP A 87 103.60 -13.52 28.65
C ASP A 87 102.68 -14.21 27.61
N LYS A 88 103.14 -15.31 26.99
CA LYS A 88 102.30 -16.10 26.07
C LYS A 88 101.10 -16.74 26.77
N LEU A 89 101.29 -17.29 27.97
CA LEU A 89 100.21 -17.88 28.76
C LEU A 89 99.22 -16.83 29.24
N GLU A 90 99.70 -15.65 29.62
CA GLU A 90 98.87 -14.51 30.03
C GLU A 90 98.00 -14.03 28.86
N ILE A 91 98.57 -13.84 27.67
CA ILE A 91 97.82 -13.50 26.45
C ILE A 91 96.80 -14.61 26.08
N ALA A 92 97.19 -15.89 26.21
CA ALA A 92 96.28 -16.99 25.91
C ALA A 92 95.10 -17.05 26.89
N LEU A 93 95.36 -16.77 28.17
CA LEU A 93 94.34 -16.71 29.21
C LEU A 93 93.39 -15.53 29.00
N GLU A 94 93.92 -14.34 28.73
CA GLU A 94 93.13 -13.14 28.44
C GLU A 94 92.23 -13.37 27.21
N ARG A 95 92.79 -13.90 26.12
CA ARG A 95 91.99 -14.27 24.92
C ARG A 95 90.92 -15.31 25.24
N HIS A 96 91.22 -16.32 26.05
CA HIS A 96 90.24 -17.32 26.45
C HIS A 96 89.11 -16.70 27.29
N GLN A 97 89.44 -15.78 28.19
CA GLN A 97 88.46 -15.02 28.99
C GLN A 97 87.59 -14.13 28.09
N ASP A 98 88.19 -13.37 27.18
CA ASP A 98 87.48 -12.52 26.21
C ASP A 98 86.52 -13.32 25.33
N LEU A 99 86.98 -14.47 24.80
CA LEU A 99 86.14 -15.36 24.00
C LEU A 99 85.00 -15.96 24.84
N SER A 100 85.26 -16.27 26.11
CA SER A 100 84.22 -16.80 27.01
C SER A 100 83.17 -15.74 27.35
N ILE A 101 83.59 -14.50 27.64
CA ILE A 101 82.70 -13.36 27.91
C ILE A 101 81.88 -13.04 26.65
N LYS A 102 82.54 -12.96 25.49
CA LYS A 102 81.87 -12.69 24.21
C LYS A 102 80.84 -13.77 23.88
N LYS A 103 81.18 -15.05 24.04
CA LYS A 103 80.22 -16.14 23.81
C LYS A 103 79.00 -16.06 24.73
N PHE A 104 79.20 -15.69 26.00
CA PHE A 104 78.08 -15.49 26.94
C PHE A 104 77.22 -14.27 26.55
N GLN A 105 77.86 -13.17 26.12
CA GLN A 105 77.17 -11.98 25.60
C GLN A 105 76.34 -12.32 24.35
N ASP A 106 76.94 -12.96 23.34
CA ASP A 106 76.27 -13.37 22.09
C ASP A 106 75.07 -14.30 22.38
N GLN A 107 75.22 -15.25 23.30
CA GLN A 107 74.12 -16.11 23.74
C GLN A 107 73.00 -15.31 24.42
N ASN A 108 73.34 -14.41 25.33
CA ASN A 108 72.36 -13.58 26.01
C ASN A 108 71.62 -12.64 25.03
N GLU A 109 72.33 -12.02 24.08
CA GLU A 109 71.73 -11.21 23.01
C GLU A 109 70.78 -12.03 22.14
N THR A 110 71.19 -13.24 21.75
CA THR A 110 70.34 -14.15 20.96
C THR A 110 69.07 -14.52 21.71
N HIS A 111 69.17 -14.84 23.02
CA HIS A 111 68.02 -15.13 23.86
C HIS A 111 67.11 -13.91 24.03
N GLN A 112 67.67 -12.72 24.24
CA GLN A 112 66.90 -11.47 24.34
C GLN A 112 66.18 -11.15 23.03
N ALA A 113 66.86 -11.27 21.89
CA ALA A 113 66.27 -11.07 20.57
C ALA A 113 65.16 -12.09 20.28
N SER A 114 65.36 -13.37 20.66
CA SER A 114 64.32 -14.40 20.52
C SER A 114 63.09 -14.09 21.39
N ARG A 115 63.31 -13.62 22.63
CA ARG A 115 62.23 -13.21 23.53
C ARG A 115 61.49 -11.98 23.01
N ALA A 116 62.21 -10.99 22.47
CA ALA A 116 61.64 -9.80 21.86
C ALA A 116 60.78 -10.16 20.63
N LYS A 117 61.29 -11.00 19.73
CA LYS A 117 60.52 -11.50 18.56
C LYS A 117 59.24 -12.23 18.96
N MET A 118 59.28 -13.03 20.02
CA MET A 118 58.08 -13.71 20.52
C MET A 118 57.07 -12.71 21.10
N ALA A 119 57.54 -11.70 21.84
CA ALA A 119 56.69 -10.64 22.37
C ALA A 119 56.04 -9.83 21.23
N GLU A 120 56.82 -9.41 20.23
CA GLU A 120 56.33 -8.72 19.03
C GLU A 120 55.33 -9.57 18.23
N GLY A 121 55.59 -10.87 18.08
CA GLY A 121 54.65 -11.79 17.43
C GLY A 121 53.32 -11.90 18.18
N MET A 122 53.36 -11.88 19.52
CA MET A 122 52.15 -11.89 20.35
C MET A 122 51.39 -10.56 20.27
N THR A 123 52.08 -9.42 20.28
CA THR A 123 51.43 -8.10 20.13
C THR A 123 50.78 -7.96 18.78
N LEU A 124 51.46 -8.34 17.69
CA LEU A 124 50.89 -8.33 16.33
C LEU A 124 49.67 -9.25 16.20
N ALA A 125 49.69 -10.41 16.86
CA ALA A 125 48.54 -11.33 16.86
C ALA A 125 47.33 -10.75 17.60
N LEU A 126 47.55 -10.00 18.68
CA LEU A 126 46.50 -9.29 19.41
C LEU A 126 45.94 -8.13 18.58
N GLU A 127 46.81 -7.29 18.00
CA GLU A 127 46.39 -6.19 17.13
C GLU A 127 45.57 -6.67 15.93
N LYS A 128 46.00 -7.78 15.30
CA LYS A 128 45.22 -8.39 14.21
C LYS A 128 43.84 -8.84 14.68
N LYS A 129 43.74 -9.42 15.88
CA LYS A 129 42.46 -9.83 16.46
C LYS A 129 41.59 -8.62 16.78
N ASP A 130 42.15 -7.56 17.33
CA ASP A 130 41.44 -6.32 17.61
C ASP A 130 40.90 -5.70 16.30
N GLN A 131 41.71 -5.68 15.23
CA GLN A 131 41.29 -5.24 13.91
C GLN A 131 40.14 -6.10 13.34
N GLU A 132 40.25 -7.43 13.41
CA GLU A 132 39.17 -8.35 13.00
C GLU A 132 37.86 -8.12 13.78
N TRP A 133 37.96 -7.77 15.07
CA TRP A 133 36.79 -7.44 15.88
C TRP A 133 36.20 -6.08 15.51
N ILE A 134 37.03 -5.07 15.22
CA ILE A 134 36.59 -3.76 14.75
C ILE A 134 35.82 -3.89 13.43
N GLU A 135 36.35 -4.65 12.48
CA GLU A 135 35.68 -4.90 11.19
C GLU A 135 34.32 -5.60 11.38
N LYS A 136 34.26 -6.65 12.22
CA LYS A 136 33.00 -7.32 12.54
C LYS A 136 31.98 -6.40 13.21
N MET A 137 32.43 -5.53 14.11
CA MET A 137 31.55 -4.54 14.74
C MET A 137 31.03 -3.55 13.71
N ALA A 138 31.87 -3.09 12.78
CA ALA A 138 31.46 -2.19 11.70
C ALA A 138 30.44 -2.85 10.76
N ASP A 139 30.62 -4.13 10.41
CA ASP A 139 29.65 -4.88 9.59
C ASP A 139 28.30 -5.03 10.31
N VAL A 140 28.31 -5.39 11.60
CA VAL A 140 27.08 -5.50 12.41
C VAL A 140 26.40 -4.13 12.56
N GLU A 141 27.16 -3.05 12.71
CA GLU A 141 26.60 -1.70 12.81
C GLU A 141 26.00 -1.23 11.47
N LYS A 142 26.62 -1.61 10.35
CA LYS A 142 26.08 -1.42 9.01
C LYS A 142 24.80 -2.22 8.77
N GLU A 143 24.74 -3.49 9.17
CA GLU A 143 23.51 -4.30 9.09
C GLU A 143 22.40 -3.73 9.97
N LYS A 144 22.73 -3.32 11.20
CA LYS A 144 21.79 -2.69 12.12
C LYS A 144 21.18 -1.42 11.51
N THR A 145 22.01 -0.55 10.95
CA THR A 145 21.53 0.69 10.31
C THR A 145 20.68 0.42 9.08
N ALA A 146 21.04 -0.56 8.25
CA ALA A 146 20.23 -0.98 7.11
C ALA A 146 18.85 -1.53 7.54
N LEU A 147 18.82 -2.38 8.56
CA LEU A 147 17.56 -2.94 9.10
C LEU A 147 16.70 -1.86 9.76
N SER A 148 17.32 -0.92 10.48
CA SER A 148 16.62 0.25 11.02
C SER A 148 15.97 1.10 9.92
N ALA A 149 16.69 1.36 8.83
CA ALA A 149 16.15 2.12 7.70
C ALA A 149 14.98 1.39 7.02
N GLN A 150 15.08 0.06 6.82
CA GLN A 150 13.98 -0.74 6.28
C GLN A 150 12.73 -0.73 7.18
N LEU A 151 12.93 -0.71 8.50
CA LEU A 151 11.82 -0.62 9.45
C LEU A 151 11.14 0.75 9.41
N GLU A 152 11.93 1.83 9.33
CA GLU A 152 11.41 3.19 9.15
C GLU A 152 10.64 3.33 7.84
N GLU A 153 11.17 2.80 6.73
CA GLU A 153 10.50 2.80 5.44
C GLU A 153 9.17 2.03 5.49
N MET A 154 9.15 0.84 6.11
CA MET A 154 7.91 0.07 6.28
C MET A 154 6.87 0.82 7.13
N MET A 155 7.33 1.52 8.18
CA MET A 155 6.46 2.32 9.05
C MET A 155 5.87 3.52 8.29
N GLU A 156 6.69 4.20 7.48
CA GLU A 156 6.25 5.32 6.65
C GLU A 156 5.27 4.86 5.56
N GLN A 157 5.53 3.72 4.92
CA GLN A 157 4.58 3.10 3.99
C GLN A 157 3.26 2.74 4.68
N SER A 158 3.29 2.19 5.90
CA SER A 158 2.08 1.90 6.67
C SER A 158 1.30 3.16 7.02
N LEU A 159 1.98 4.26 7.36
CA LEU A 159 1.35 5.54 7.65
C LEU A 159 0.71 6.15 6.39
N ALA A 160 1.42 6.11 5.26
CA ALA A 160 0.90 6.60 3.98
C ALA A 160 -0.31 5.79 3.50
N LEU A 161 -0.33 4.47 3.73
CA LEU A 161 -1.50 3.63 3.44
C LEU A 161 -2.69 3.98 4.34
N PHE A 162 -2.44 4.31 5.60
CA PHE A 162 -3.51 4.75 6.52
C PHE A 162 -4.10 6.09 6.09
N GLN A 163 -3.26 7.07 5.76
CA GLN A 163 -3.72 8.36 5.23
C GLN A 163 -4.55 8.19 3.95
N LYS A 164 -4.07 7.38 2.99
CA LYS A 164 -4.85 7.07 1.78
C LYS A 164 -6.18 6.39 2.07
N ARG A 165 -6.25 5.56 3.12
CA ARG A 165 -7.49 4.91 3.56
C ARG A 165 -8.47 5.93 4.12
N ASP A 166 -8.00 6.84 4.97
CA ASP A 166 -8.80 7.91 5.52
C ASP A 166 -9.33 8.84 4.42
N ASP A 167 -8.47 9.25 3.48
CA ASP A 167 -8.86 10.07 2.31
C ASP A 167 -9.93 9.37 1.46
N LEU A 168 -9.79 8.05 1.25
CA LEU A 168 -10.78 7.25 0.51
C LEU A 168 -12.11 7.17 1.25
N ASP A 169 -12.10 6.95 2.56
CA ASP A 169 -13.32 6.89 3.37
C ASP A 169 -14.03 8.28 3.40
N GLU A 170 -13.27 9.39 3.41
CA GLU A 170 -13.82 10.75 3.26
C GLU A 170 -14.46 10.97 1.88
N LEU A 171 -13.77 10.57 0.80
CA LEU A 171 -14.28 10.64 -0.57
C LEU A 171 -15.53 9.77 -0.77
N GLU A 172 -15.57 8.56 -0.19
CA GLU A 172 -16.75 7.71 -0.20
C GLU A 172 -17.91 8.39 0.54
N GLY A 173 -17.64 9.05 1.68
CA GLY A 173 -18.61 9.88 2.38
C GLY A 173 -19.20 11.00 1.52
N PHE A 174 -18.36 11.75 0.81
CA PHE A 174 -18.81 12.79 -0.12
C PHE A 174 -19.62 12.21 -1.28
N GLN A 175 -19.17 11.11 -1.89
CA GLN A 175 -19.88 10.44 -2.97
C GLN A 175 -21.27 9.98 -2.51
N GLN A 176 -21.37 9.42 -1.30
CA GLN A 176 -22.63 8.92 -0.75
C GLN A 176 -23.58 10.07 -0.40
N GLN A 177 -23.05 11.21 0.04
CA GLN A 177 -23.82 12.44 0.23
C GLN A 177 -24.37 12.97 -1.10
N GLU A 178 -23.54 13.07 -2.13
CA GLU A 178 -23.98 13.53 -3.46
C GLU A 178 -25.00 12.57 -4.09
N LEU A 179 -24.77 11.26 -3.96
CA LEU A 179 -25.73 10.24 -4.40
C LEU A 179 -27.07 10.37 -3.68
N ALA A 180 -27.06 10.63 -2.37
CA ALA A 180 -28.30 10.86 -1.61
C ALA A 180 -29.03 12.13 -2.07
N LYS A 181 -28.31 13.21 -2.35
CA LYS A 181 -28.89 14.46 -2.91
C LYS A 181 -29.53 14.21 -4.27
N VAL A 182 -28.81 13.54 -5.19
CA VAL A 182 -29.33 13.19 -6.53
C VAL A 182 -30.56 12.29 -6.41
N LYS A 183 -30.51 11.26 -5.54
CA LYS A 183 -31.64 10.38 -5.28
C LYS A 183 -32.87 11.14 -4.79
N HIS A 184 -32.69 12.08 -3.86
CA HIS A 184 -33.79 12.92 -3.37
C HIS A 184 -34.36 13.82 -4.48
N MET A 185 -33.50 14.45 -5.28
CA MET A 185 -33.93 15.28 -6.42
C MET A 185 -34.70 14.48 -7.47
N LEU A 186 -34.23 13.29 -7.82
CA LEU A 186 -34.90 12.40 -8.76
C LEU A 186 -36.27 11.96 -8.24
N LEU A 187 -36.34 11.52 -6.99
CA LEU A 187 -37.60 11.06 -6.38
C LEU A 187 -38.63 12.19 -6.34
N ARG A 188 -38.19 13.43 -6.02
CA ARG A 188 -39.06 14.62 -6.08
C ARG A 188 -39.53 14.95 -7.50
N LYS A 189 -38.68 14.75 -8.51
CA LYS A 189 -39.03 14.97 -9.92
C LYS A 189 -40.00 13.90 -10.43
N GLU A 190 -39.81 12.65 -10.02
CA GLU A 190 -40.71 11.54 -10.33
C GLU A 190 -42.10 11.75 -9.72
N GLU A 191 -42.17 12.22 -8.47
CA GLU A 191 -43.44 12.63 -7.84
C GLU A 191 -44.13 13.77 -8.59
N GLN A 192 -43.37 14.79 -9.03
CA GLN A 192 -43.90 15.91 -9.83
C GLN A 192 -44.44 15.44 -11.19
N LEU A 193 -43.70 14.57 -11.88
CA LEU A 193 -44.14 13.98 -13.16
C LEU A 193 -45.41 13.15 -12.99
N SER A 194 -45.46 12.29 -11.96
CA SER A 194 -46.66 11.51 -11.63
C SER A 194 -47.87 12.41 -11.36
N GLN A 195 -47.66 13.55 -10.70
CA GLN A 195 -48.72 14.54 -10.46
C GLN A 195 -49.22 15.15 -11.78
N GLN A 196 -48.30 15.57 -12.65
CA GLN A 196 -48.63 16.14 -13.96
C GLN A 196 -49.32 15.13 -14.89
N GLU A 197 -48.89 13.87 -14.88
CA GLU A 197 -49.53 12.79 -15.64
C GLU A 197 -50.98 12.58 -15.19
N ARG A 198 -51.24 12.55 -13.87
CA ARG A 198 -52.60 12.43 -13.33
C ARG A 198 -53.48 13.63 -13.70
N GLU A 199 -52.92 14.84 -13.70
CA GLU A 199 -53.63 16.04 -14.14
C GLU A 199 -53.94 16.02 -15.63
N LEU A 200 -52.99 15.61 -16.46
CA LEU A 200 -53.17 15.41 -17.91
C LEU A 200 -54.24 14.35 -18.19
N GLN A 201 -54.21 13.21 -17.51
CA GLN A 201 -55.23 12.16 -17.66
C GLN A 201 -56.63 12.68 -17.30
N LYS A 202 -56.75 13.47 -16.23
CA LYS A 202 -58.04 14.09 -15.85
C LYS A 202 -58.52 15.06 -16.93
N LYS A 203 -57.61 15.90 -17.46
CA LYS A 203 -57.91 16.85 -18.53
C LYS A 203 -58.32 16.14 -19.82
N ASP A 204 -57.65 15.05 -20.18
CA ASP A 204 -58.02 14.25 -21.34
C ASP A 204 -59.43 13.66 -21.19
N ALA A 205 -59.76 13.13 -20.00
CA ALA A 205 -61.11 12.65 -19.71
C ALA A 205 -62.18 13.77 -19.79
N GLU A 206 -61.88 14.97 -19.29
CA GLU A 206 -62.74 16.16 -19.41
C GLU A 206 -62.96 16.53 -20.90
N VAL A 207 -61.88 16.58 -21.69
CA VAL A 207 -61.93 16.88 -23.13
C VAL A 207 -62.74 15.82 -23.89
N GLN A 208 -62.54 14.54 -23.58
CA GLN A 208 -63.32 13.46 -24.18
C GLN A 208 -64.81 13.57 -23.83
N SER A 209 -65.15 13.94 -22.60
CA SER A 209 -66.55 14.19 -22.22
C SER A 209 -67.14 15.35 -23.02
N ALA A 210 -66.43 16.47 -23.10
CA ALA A 210 -66.85 17.64 -23.87
C ALA A 210 -67.02 17.31 -25.37
N ARG A 211 -66.11 16.51 -25.95
CA ARG A 211 -66.23 16.02 -27.34
C ARG A 211 -67.50 15.17 -27.54
N ARG A 212 -67.81 14.28 -26.60
CA ARG A 212 -69.06 13.48 -26.65
C ARG A 212 -70.30 14.35 -26.54
N GLU A 213 -70.29 15.36 -25.68
CA GLU A 213 -71.39 16.31 -25.54
C GLU A 213 -71.58 17.17 -26.79
N LEU A 214 -70.49 17.69 -27.36
CA LEU A 214 -70.50 18.42 -28.63
C LEU A 214 -71.06 17.56 -29.77
N SER A 215 -70.67 16.28 -29.85
CA SER A 215 -71.21 15.34 -30.83
C SER A 215 -72.72 15.15 -30.68
N LYS A 216 -73.21 14.97 -29.44
CA LYS A 216 -74.66 14.90 -29.16
C LYS A 216 -75.39 16.18 -29.55
N ALA A 217 -74.81 17.35 -29.25
CA ALA A 217 -75.39 18.64 -29.62
C ALA A 217 -75.46 18.82 -31.15
N ARG A 218 -74.38 18.47 -31.87
CA ARG A 218 -74.35 18.45 -33.34
C ARG A 218 -75.41 17.53 -33.93
N GLY A 219 -75.57 16.32 -33.38
CA GLY A 219 -76.62 15.39 -33.83
C GLY A 219 -78.04 15.93 -33.61
N LYS A 220 -78.29 16.62 -32.50
CA LYS A 220 -79.58 17.31 -32.26
C LYS A 220 -79.80 18.48 -33.22
N LEU A 221 -78.76 19.25 -33.50
CA LEU A 221 -78.82 20.37 -34.45
C LEU A 221 -79.21 19.86 -35.84
N GLN A 222 -78.57 18.79 -36.34
CA GLN A 222 -78.91 18.15 -37.61
C GLN A 222 -80.37 17.67 -37.66
N LEU A 223 -80.87 17.10 -36.56
CA LEU A 223 -82.28 16.68 -36.49
C LEU A 223 -83.23 17.88 -36.57
N LEU A 224 -82.91 18.98 -35.89
CA LEU A 224 -83.71 20.21 -35.93
C LEU A 224 -83.65 20.86 -37.32
N GLU A 225 -82.49 20.85 -37.99
CA GLU A 225 -82.34 21.31 -39.37
C GLU A 225 -83.23 20.49 -40.32
N GLN A 226 -83.23 19.16 -40.23
CA GLN A 226 -84.13 18.31 -41.02
C GLN A 226 -85.61 18.61 -40.75
N GLN A 227 -85.98 18.80 -39.48
CA GLN A 227 -87.35 19.17 -39.12
C GLN A 227 -87.73 20.55 -39.66
N HIS A 228 -86.78 21.50 -39.70
CA HIS A 228 -86.99 22.82 -40.28
C HIS A 228 -87.18 22.73 -41.79
N GLU A 229 -86.33 21.99 -42.51
CA GLU A 229 -86.48 21.73 -43.94
C GLU A 229 -87.83 21.07 -44.25
N GLU A 230 -88.22 20.01 -43.52
CA GLU A 230 -89.53 19.40 -43.68
C GLU A 230 -90.69 20.37 -43.43
N LYS A 231 -90.53 21.27 -42.46
CA LYS A 231 -91.54 22.29 -42.15
C LYS A 231 -91.63 23.31 -43.27
N GLU A 232 -90.49 23.78 -43.79
CA GLU A 232 -90.44 24.67 -44.95
C GLU A 232 -91.10 24.03 -46.18
N ASP A 233 -90.85 22.75 -46.46
CA ASP A 233 -91.49 22.02 -47.56
C ASP A 233 -93.00 21.91 -47.37
N LYS A 234 -93.46 21.64 -46.15
CA LYS A 234 -94.89 21.65 -45.80
C LYS A 234 -95.49 23.05 -45.97
N GLU A 235 -94.78 24.12 -45.58
CA GLU A 235 -95.21 25.51 -45.78
C GLU A 235 -95.29 25.87 -47.28
N ARG A 236 -94.33 25.44 -48.10
CA ARG A 236 -94.38 25.59 -49.57
C ARG A 236 -95.58 24.88 -50.17
N LEU A 237 -95.81 23.63 -49.78
CA LEU A 237 -96.97 22.85 -50.24
C LEU A 237 -98.29 23.49 -49.82
N LEU A 238 -98.39 23.98 -48.58
CA LEU A 238 -99.56 24.69 -48.09
C LEU A 238 -99.81 25.96 -48.90
N ALA A 239 -98.78 26.75 -49.18
CA ALA A 239 -98.89 27.93 -50.03
C ALA A 239 -99.41 27.57 -51.43
N ASP A 240 -98.92 26.48 -52.03
CA ASP A 240 -99.39 26.02 -53.35
C ASP A 240 -100.81 25.48 -53.34
N LEU A 241 -101.19 24.71 -52.31
CA LEU A 241 -102.58 24.30 -52.11
C LEU A 241 -103.49 25.50 -51.91
N GLN A 242 -103.04 26.50 -51.17
CA GLN A 242 -103.80 27.72 -50.94
C GLN A 242 -103.98 28.54 -52.22
N LYS A 243 -102.95 28.65 -53.08
CA LYS A 243 -103.09 29.22 -54.43
C LYS A 243 -104.10 28.44 -55.29
N LYS A 244 -104.15 27.12 -55.18
CA LYS A 244 -105.14 26.30 -55.89
C LYS A 244 -106.55 26.50 -55.37
N VAL A 245 -106.73 26.57 -54.05
CA VAL A 245 -108.03 26.86 -53.43
C VAL A 245 -108.53 28.23 -53.88
N THR A 246 -107.71 29.28 -53.84
CA THR A 246 -108.11 30.61 -54.31
C THR A 246 -108.43 30.64 -55.81
N SER A 247 -107.70 29.89 -56.63
CA SER A 247 -107.98 29.72 -58.06
C SER A 247 -109.32 29.01 -58.30
N LEU A 248 -109.59 27.91 -57.59
CA LEU A 248 -110.85 27.16 -57.69
C LEU A 248 -112.03 27.97 -57.17
N ASP A 249 -111.89 28.68 -56.04
CA ASP A 249 -112.91 29.58 -55.51
C ASP A 249 -113.25 30.68 -56.52
N ARG A 250 -112.26 31.26 -57.20
CA ARG A 250 -112.49 32.24 -58.27
C ARG A 250 -113.27 31.65 -59.45
N ARG A 251 -112.97 30.41 -59.85
CA ARG A 251 -113.72 29.67 -60.89
C ARG A 251 -115.14 29.33 -60.46
N LEU A 252 -115.35 29.00 -59.19
CA LEU A 252 -116.67 28.65 -58.61
C LEU A 252 -117.56 29.87 -58.41
N GLN A 253 -116.98 31.03 -58.07
CA GLN A 253 -117.70 32.30 -57.90
C GLN A 253 -118.06 32.98 -59.23
N GLY A 254 -117.48 32.54 -60.36
CA GLY A 254 -117.65 33.16 -61.66
C GLY A 254 -118.60 32.38 -62.59
N ASN A 255 -119.76 32.96 -62.90
CA ASN A 255 -120.45 32.75 -64.17
C ASN A 255 -119.63 33.41 -65.29
N LEU A 256 -118.47 32.82 -65.64
CA LEU A 256 -117.50 33.41 -66.55
C LEU A 256 -118.05 33.49 -67.98
N SER A 257 -118.00 34.68 -68.56
CA SER A 257 -118.23 34.91 -69.99
C SER A 257 -117.10 34.25 -70.80
N GLN A 258 -117.38 33.79 -72.03
CA GLN A 258 -116.40 33.09 -72.87
C GLN A 258 -115.11 33.90 -73.12
N ASP A 259 -115.18 35.23 -73.06
CA ASP A 259 -114.02 36.13 -73.14
C ASP A 259 -113.14 36.12 -71.87
N GLU A 260 -113.74 35.98 -70.68
CA GLU A 260 -112.98 35.94 -69.42
C GLU A 260 -112.19 34.62 -69.29
N HIS A 261 -112.77 33.51 -69.78
CA HIS A 261 -112.06 32.24 -69.91
C HIS A 261 -110.84 32.33 -70.84
N LEU A 262 -110.95 33.03 -71.97
CA LEU A 262 -109.84 33.21 -72.90
C LEU A 262 -108.73 34.07 -72.29
N GLN A 263 -109.09 35.10 -71.52
CA GLN A 263 -108.13 35.98 -70.86
C GLN A 263 -107.40 35.28 -69.70
N GLU A 264 -108.09 34.44 -68.92
CA GLU A 264 -107.43 33.59 -67.91
C GLU A 264 -106.49 32.57 -68.55
N LEU A 265 -106.87 31.96 -69.68
CA LEU A 265 -106.02 31.01 -70.41
C LEU A 265 -104.77 31.69 -70.98
N LEU A 266 -104.91 32.92 -71.47
CA LEU A 266 -103.78 33.73 -71.94
C LEU A 266 -102.87 34.17 -70.80
N GLN A 267 -103.43 34.51 -69.63
CA GLN A 267 -102.65 34.84 -68.45
C GLN A 267 -101.92 33.60 -67.89
N GLU A 268 -102.56 32.44 -67.89
CA GLU A 268 -101.95 31.17 -67.52
C GLU A 268 -100.84 30.79 -68.50
N LYS A 269 -101.08 30.92 -69.82
CA LYS A 269 -100.04 30.76 -70.86
C LYS A 269 -98.86 31.70 -70.64
N SER A 270 -99.10 32.98 -70.35
CA SER A 270 -98.03 33.94 -70.08
C SER A 270 -97.24 33.60 -68.82
N SER A 271 -97.90 33.11 -67.76
CA SER A 271 -97.22 32.68 -66.54
C SER A 271 -96.40 31.41 -66.74
N LEU A 272 -96.89 30.47 -67.55
CA LEU A 272 -96.17 29.26 -67.93
C LEU A 272 -94.98 29.57 -68.84
N GLU A 273 -95.13 30.52 -69.78
CA GLU A 273 -94.02 31.00 -70.61
C GLU A 273 -92.94 31.68 -69.75
N GLN A 274 -93.32 32.45 -68.73
CA GLN A 274 -92.36 33.06 -67.80
C GLN A 274 -91.64 32.01 -66.94
N SER A 275 -92.34 31.01 -66.40
CA SER A 275 -91.73 29.93 -65.62
C SER A 275 -90.82 29.03 -66.47
N LEU A 276 -91.18 28.80 -67.74
CA LEU A 276 -90.30 28.09 -68.69
C LEU A 276 -89.03 28.91 -68.98
N GLU A 277 -89.14 30.22 -69.07
CA GLU A 277 -87.97 31.09 -69.31
C GLU A 277 -87.07 31.19 -68.07
N GLU A 278 -87.65 31.24 -66.86
CA GLU A 278 -86.91 31.19 -65.60
C GLU A 278 -86.15 29.86 -65.45
N THR A 279 -86.80 28.73 -65.70
CA THR A 279 -86.12 27.42 -65.67
C THR A 279 -85.04 27.29 -66.74
N ARG A 280 -85.21 27.89 -67.93
CA ARG A 280 -84.15 27.98 -68.94
C ARG A 280 -82.98 28.83 -68.48
N ALA A 281 -83.24 29.96 -67.80
CA ALA A 281 -82.21 30.83 -67.26
C ALA A 281 -81.42 30.14 -66.14
N GLU A 282 -82.09 29.39 -65.24
CA GLU A 282 -81.45 28.58 -64.20
C GLU A 282 -80.58 27.46 -64.78
N LEU A 283 -81.09 26.74 -65.79
CA LEU A 283 -80.31 25.72 -66.52
C LEU A 283 -79.10 26.33 -67.23
N LEU A 284 -79.24 27.52 -67.81
CA LEU A 284 -78.14 28.27 -68.39
C LEU A 284 -77.08 28.63 -67.33
N ALA A 285 -77.50 29.11 -66.16
CA ALA A 285 -76.59 29.45 -65.06
C ALA A 285 -75.85 28.22 -64.50
N VAL A 286 -76.55 27.09 -64.33
CA VAL A 286 -75.91 25.82 -63.95
C VAL A 286 -74.94 25.38 -65.04
N ARG A 287 -75.31 25.51 -66.31
CA ARG A 287 -74.43 25.15 -67.43
C ARG A 287 -73.19 26.06 -67.51
N THR A 288 -73.31 27.37 -67.26
CA THR A 288 -72.15 28.27 -67.24
C THR A 288 -71.24 27.98 -66.04
N ASN A 289 -71.81 27.80 -64.84
CA ASN A 289 -71.03 27.40 -63.67
C ASN A 289 -70.33 26.06 -63.89
N HIS A 290 -71.02 25.09 -64.51
CA HIS A 290 -70.40 23.82 -64.87
C HIS A 290 -69.31 24.00 -65.93
N ALA A 291 -69.52 24.81 -66.97
CA ALA A 291 -68.49 25.14 -67.96
C ALA A 291 -67.28 25.82 -67.31
N ASP A 292 -67.47 26.73 -66.35
CA ASP A 292 -66.39 27.39 -65.61
C ASP A 292 -65.61 26.39 -64.75
N THR A 293 -66.29 25.46 -64.07
CA THR A 293 -65.62 24.37 -63.34
C THR A 293 -64.87 23.42 -64.27
N VAL A 294 -65.43 23.10 -65.45
CA VAL A 294 -64.77 22.26 -66.46
C VAL A 294 -63.56 22.97 -67.04
N SER A 295 -63.65 24.26 -67.38
CA SER A 295 -62.52 25.07 -67.84
C SER A 295 -61.45 25.24 -66.75
N SER A 296 -61.83 25.34 -65.48
CA SER A 296 -60.89 25.33 -64.35
C SER A 296 -60.18 23.98 -64.20
N LEU A 297 -60.92 22.87 -64.35
CA LEU A 297 -60.36 21.51 -64.34
C LEU A 297 -59.47 21.24 -65.57
N GLU A 298 -59.84 21.71 -66.76
CA GLU A 298 -59.00 21.64 -67.97
C GLU A 298 -57.73 22.48 -67.82
N ALA A 299 -57.82 23.66 -67.19
CA ALA A 299 -56.64 24.47 -66.87
C ALA A 299 -55.72 23.79 -65.84
N GLN A 300 -56.28 23.11 -64.83
CA GLN A 300 -55.52 22.27 -63.89
C GLN A 300 -54.89 21.05 -64.59
N VAL A 301 -55.61 20.38 -65.50
CA VAL A 301 -55.08 19.27 -66.31
C VAL A 301 -53.97 19.74 -67.24
N ASN A 302 -54.09 20.94 -67.83
CA ASN A 302 -53.04 21.52 -68.64
C ASN A 302 -51.82 21.95 -67.81
N GLN A 303 -52.00 22.48 -66.60
CA GLN A 303 -50.88 22.72 -65.67
C GLN A 303 -50.18 21.42 -65.24
N CYS A 304 -50.93 20.32 -65.05
CA CYS A 304 -50.35 19.00 -64.80
C CYS A 304 -49.69 18.38 -66.05
N SER A 305 -50.12 18.74 -67.26
CA SER A 305 -49.58 18.19 -68.51
C SER A 305 -48.27 18.84 -68.97
N TYR A 306 -47.93 20.04 -68.46
CA TYR A 306 -46.63 20.70 -68.71
C TYR A 306 -45.52 20.31 -67.72
N SER A 307 -45.76 19.43 -66.74
CA SER A 307 -44.74 18.99 -65.76
C SER A 307 -44.39 17.50 -65.80
N ASN A 308 -44.73 16.76 -66.89
CA ASN A 308 -44.32 15.36 -67.02
C ASN A 308 -44.06 14.95 -68.48
N PRO A 309 -42.80 14.77 -68.93
CA PRO A 309 -42.51 14.13 -70.20
C PRO A 309 -42.42 12.61 -69.99
N GLY A 310 -43.52 11.89 -70.27
CA GLY A 310 -43.57 10.43 -70.16
C GLY A 310 -44.64 9.84 -71.09
N PRO A 311 -44.42 8.64 -71.66
CA PRO A 311 -44.81 8.32 -73.02
C PRO A 311 -46.31 8.05 -73.21
N ARG A 312 -46.80 8.44 -74.40
CA ARG A 312 -48.10 8.06 -74.97
C ARG A 312 -48.30 6.54 -74.86
N ILE A 313 -49.24 6.10 -74.03
CA ILE A 313 -49.79 4.74 -74.09
C ILE A 313 -51.24 4.82 -74.56
N TYR A 314 -51.50 4.17 -75.70
CA TYR A 314 -52.83 3.93 -76.24
C TYR A 314 -53.52 2.81 -75.45
N TYR A 315 -54.75 3.05 -75.00
CA TYR A 315 -55.76 2.02 -74.73
C TYR A 315 -57.11 2.60 -75.19
N HIS A 316 -57.70 2.18 -76.31
CA HIS A 316 -58.53 0.98 -76.51
C HIS A 316 -59.62 0.77 -75.45
N THR A 317 -60.85 1.07 -75.88
CA THR A 317 -62.13 0.91 -75.21
C THR A 317 -62.43 -0.55 -74.92
N VAL A 318 -62.74 -0.92 -73.67
CA VAL A 318 -63.42 -2.18 -73.36
C VAL A 318 -64.51 -1.94 -72.33
N ASN A 319 -65.75 -2.21 -72.75
CA ASN A 319 -66.97 -2.29 -71.94
C ASN A 319 -66.85 -3.36 -70.85
N ILE A 320 -67.20 -3.04 -69.60
CA ILE A 320 -67.68 -4.06 -68.65
C ILE A 320 -68.92 -3.56 -67.91
N LYS A 321 -69.94 -4.41 -68.01
CA LYS A 321 -71.30 -4.33 -67.51
C LYS A 321 -71.36 -4.47 -65.97
N THR A 322 -72.29 -3.72 -65.39
CA THR A 322 -72.80 -3.70 -64.01
C THR A 322 -72.96 -5.05 -63.29
N ARG A 323 -72.53 -5.16 -62.01
CA ARG A 323 -73.32 -5.76 -60.91
C ARG A 323 -72.74 -5.56 -59.47
N SER A 324 -73.67 -5.28 -58.55
CA SER A 324 -73.76 -5.52 -57.07
C SER A 324 -72.98 -4.67 -56.03
N LEU A 325 -73.80 -3.90 -55.29
CA LEU A 325 -73.76 -3.27 -53.93
C LEU A 325 -72.99 -4.00 -52.79
N PRO A 326 -72.77 -3.41 -51.58
CA PRO A 326 -73.19 -2.09 -51.04
C PRO A 326 -72.07 -1.20 -50.42
N PRO A 327 -72.37 0.06 -49.98
CA PRO A 327 -71.39 1.02 -49.48
C PRO A 327 -71.27 1.00 -47.94
N ALA A 328 -70.04 1.05 -47.44
CA ALA A 328 -69.74 1.40 -46.05
C ALA A 328 -68.94 2.70 -46.04
N ALA A 329 -69.35 3.59 -45.13
CA ALA A 329 -69.01 4.99 -45.04
C ALA A 329 -67.51 5.26 -44.89
N PHE A 330 -67.00 6.18 -45.70
CA PHE A 330 -65.78 6.92 -45.43
C PHE A 330 -66.20 8.31 -44.96
N SER A 331 -66.14 8.55 -43.65
CA SER A 331 -66.29 9.87 -43.07
C SER A 331 -64.99 10.65 -43.26
N SER A 332 -65.12 11.80 -43.92
CA SER A 332 -64.14 12.88 -43.96
C SER A 332 -63.63 13.26 -42.59
N GLU A 333 -62.33 13.50 -42.48
CA GLU A 333 -61.75 14.52 -41.62
C GLU A 333 -60.59 15.21 -42.34
N ASP A 334 -60.39 16.46 -41.96
CA ASP A 334 -59.20 17.30 -42.15
C ASP A 334 -59.05 18.18 -43.40
N HIS A 335 -59.72 19.33 -43.32
CA HIS A 335 -59.13 20.62 -43.70
C HIS A 335 -58.60 21.33 -42.44
N ALA A 336 -57.27 21.36 -42.24
CA ALA A 336 -56.54 22.44 -41.55
C ALA A 336 -55.02 22.18 -41.52
N SER A 337 -54.28 22.49 -42.59
CA SER A 337 -52.82 22.68 -42.50
C SER A 337 -52.23 23.26 -43.80
N GLY A 338 -52.29 24.58 -43.94
CA GLY A 338 -51.53 25.34 -44.95
C GLY A 338 -50.16 25.82 -44.47
N GLN A 339 -49.80 25.58 -43.20
CA GLN A 339 -48.58 26.13 -42.58
C GLN A 339 -47.44 25.11 -42.40
N THR A 340 -47.69 23.81 -42.60
CA THR A 340 -46.72 22.72 -42.30
C THR A 340 -45.92 22.24 -43.52
N ARG A 341 -46.18 22.78 -44.72
CA ARG A 341 -45.49 22.35 -45.95
C ARG A 341 -44.12 23.01 -46.13
N ASP A 342 -43.93 24.26 -45.67
CA ASP A 342 -42.63 24.95 -45.78
C ASP A 342 -41.63 24.48 -44.71
N ASP A 343 -42.08 24.23 -43.47
CA ASP A 343 -41.23 23.68 -42.41
C ASP A 343 -40.75 22.25 -42.73
N GLY A 344 -41.58 21.46 -43.43
CA GLY A 344 -41.21 20.12 -43.88
C GLY A 344 -40.08 20.13 -44.91
N VAL A 345 -40.04 21.12 -45.80
CA VAL A 345 -38.98 21.25 -46.82
C VAL A 345 -37.67 21.73 -46.17
N LEU A 346 -37.74 22.66 -45.21
CA LEU A 346 -36.57 23.13 -44.47
C LEU A 346 -35.97 22.02 -43.58
N CYS A 347 -36.83 21.21 -42.94
CA CYS A 347 -36.41 20.11 -42.07
C CYS A 347 -35.74 18.98 -42.88
N VAL A 348 -36.23 18.67 -44.09
CA VAL A 348 -35.61 17.68 -44.98
C VAL A 348 -34.22 18.14 -45.44
N VAL A 349 -34.05 19.43 -45.75
CA VAL A 349 -32.73 19.98 -46.14
C VAL A 349 -31.75 19.98 -44.96
N GLN A 350 -32.19 20.29 -43.74
CA GLN A 350 -31.35 20.21 -42.54
C GLN A 350 -30.97 18.77 -42.19
N VAL A 351 -31.87 17.80 -42.35
CA VAL A 351 -31.57 16.39 -42.10
C VAL A 351 -30.52 15.89 -43.09
N SER A 352 -30.63 16.23 -44.39
CA SER A 352 -29.60 15.85 -45.36
C SER A 352 -28.25 16.52 -45.11
N TYR A 353 -28.22 17.76 -44.60
CA TYR A 353 -26.96 18.43 -44.25
C TYR A 353 -26.31 17.78 -43.00
N LEU A 354 -27.13 17.44 -42.01
CA LEU A 354 -26.69 16.74 -40.80
C LEU A 354 -26.28 15.29 -41.08
N GLU A 355 -26.92 14.60 -42.02
CA GLU A 355 -26.51 13.25 -42.47
C GLU A 355 -25.13 13.29 -43.11
N VAL A 356 -24.86 14.27 -44.00
CA VAL A 356 -23.53 14.45 -44.60
C VAL A 356 -22.48 14.85 -43.55
N GLU A 357 -22.85 15.66 -42.56
CA GLU A 357 -21.97 16.06 -41.45
C GLU A 357 -21.67 14.87 -40.50
N VAL A 358 -22.67 14.04 -40.22
CA VAL A 358 -22.50 12.79 -39.46
C VAL A 358 -21.65 11.79 -40.23
N ASP A 359 -21.85 11.64 -41.54
CA ASP A 359 -21.03 10.75 -42.36
C ASP A 359 -19.57 11.22 -42.44
N THR A 360 -19.33 12.54 -42.60
CA THR A 360 -17.98 13.09 -42.60
C THR A 360 -17.29 13.02 -41.22
N LEU A 361 -18.02 13.22 -40.12
CA LEU A 361 -17.48 13.00 -38.77
C LEU A 361 -17.22 11.52 -38.48
N THR A 362 -18.04 10.62 -39.03
CA THR A 362 -17.86 9.17 -38.90
C THR A 362 -16.65 8.69 -39.69
N GLU A 363 -16.36 9.30 -40.84
CA GLU A 363 -15.16 9.05 -41.64
C GLU A 363 -13.88 9.61 -40.99
N GLN A 364 -13.98 10.75 -40.29
CA GLN A 364 -12.89 11.28 -39.47
C GLN A 364 -12.57 10.39 -38.25
N LEU A 365 -13.56 9.71 -37.67
CA LEU A 365 -13.37 8.75 -36.57
C LEU A 365 -12.79 7.39 -37.03
N HIS A 366 -12.82 7.08 -38.33
CA HIS A 366 -12.32 5.81 -38.89
C HIS A 366 -11.04 5.96 -39.71
N SER A 367 -10.40 7.13 -39.73
CA SER A 367 -9.12 7.32 -40.43
C SER A 367 -7.97 6.83 -39.54
N PRO A 368 -7.27 5.73 -39.88
CA PRO A 368 -5.99 5.44 -39.26
C PRO A 368 -4.97 6.37 -39.91
N GLU A 369 -4.10 6.93 -39.08
CA GLU A 369 -2.87 7.65 -39.43
C GLU A 369 -2.95 9.19 -39.34
N VAL A 370 -2.17 9.67 -38.36
CA VAL A 370 -1.67 11.04 -38.13
C VAL A 370 -2.59 12.01 -37.37
N CYS A 371 -2.58 11.89 -36.04
CA CYS A 371 -2.52 13.05 -35.15
C CYS A 371 -1.78 12.65 -33.84
N GLU A 372 -0.86 13.51 -33.40
CA GLU A 372 -0.03 13.35 -32.21
C GLU A 372 -0.91 13.21 -30.95
N GLU A 373 -1.00 11.99 -30.39
CA GLU A 373 -1.60 11.78 -29.07
C GLU A 373 -0.57 12.10 -27.99
N ASP A 374 -0.79 13.22 -27.32
CA ASP A 374 -0.24 13.48 -26.00
C ASP A 374 -0.46 12.26 -25.09
N GLN A 375 0.61 11.92 -24.38
CA GLN A 375 0.75 10.79 -23.46
C GLN A 375 -0.45 10.61 -22.51
N ASN A 376 -1.42 9.81 -22.91
CA ASN A 376 -2.29 9.06 -22.01
C ASN A 376 -2.35 7.63 -22.55
N GLY A 377 -1.73 6.71 -21.79
CA GLY A 377 -1.51 5.33 -22.21
C GLY A 377 -2.81 4.65 -22.65
N SER A 378 -2.87 4.32 -23.93
CA SER A 378 -3.85 3.39 -24.48
C SER A 378 -3.68 2.04 -23.76
N VAL A 379 -4.68 1.64 -22.99
CA VAL A 379 -4.72 0.34 -22.30
C VAL A 379 -4.82 -0.73 -23.38
N THR A 380 -3.74 -1.47 -23.55
CA THR A 380 -3.67 -2.52 -24.56
C THR A 380 -4.49 -3.73 -24.11
N VAL A 381 -4.90 -4.58 -25.07
CA VAL A 381 -5.60 -5.84 -24.76
C VAL A 381 -4.75 -6.72 -23.83
N ASP A 382 -3.43 -6.65 -23.95
CA ASP A 382 -2.48 -7.35 -23.08
C ASP A 382 -2.52 -6.84 -21.63
N ASP A 383 -2.71 -5.53 -21.42
CA ASP A 383 -2.87 -4.95 -20.07
C ASP A 383 -4.17 -5.41 -19.43
N LEU A 384 -5.25 -5.50 -20.22
CA LEU A 384 -6.54 -5.99 -19.73
C LEU A 384 -6.46 -7.46 -19.33
N ASP A 385 -5.79 -8.30 -20.12
CA ASP A 385 -5.56 -9.71 -19.81
C ASP A 385 -4.65 -9.89 -18.59
N HIS A 386 -3.63 -9.05 -18.46
CA HIS A 386 -2.74 -9.07 -17.29
C HIS A 386 -3.51 -8.71 -16.00
N ILE A 387 -4.31 -7.65 -16.02
CA ILE A 387 -5.14 -7.24 -14.88
C ILE A 387 -6.16 -8.33 -14.54
N GLN A 388 -6.82 -8.94 -15.53
CA GLN A 388 -7.73 -10.05 -15.30
C GLN A 388 -7.04 -11.25 -14.66
N LYS A 389 -5.81 -11.56 -15.07
CA LYS A 389 -5.02 -12.65 -14.49
C LYS A 389 -4.64 -12.37 -13.04
N VAL A 390 -4.14 -11.17 -12.74
CA VAL A 390 -3.79 -10.76 -11.37
C VAL A 390 -5.02 -10.78 -10.47
N ASN A 391 -6.18 -10.35 -10.97
CA ASN A 391 -7.42 -10.37 -10.21
C ASN A 391 -7.84 -11.82 -9.83
N ARG A 392 -7.74 -12.76 -10.78
CA ARG A 392 -7.97 -14.20 -10.49
C ARG A 392 -6.98 -14.76 -9.45
N GLU A 393 -5.71 -14.38 -9.53
CA GLU A 393 -4.70 -14.80 -8.55
C GLU A 393 -4.97 -14.23 -7.16
N LEU A 394 -5.39 -12.97 -7.06
CA LEU A 394 -5.78 -12.34 -5.79
C LEU A 394 -7.04 -12.96 -5.20
N GLU A 395 -8.06 -13.24 -6.01
CA GLU A 395 -9.26 -13.96 -5.58
C GLU A 395 -8.92 -15.36 -5.03
N GLN A 396 -8.01 -16.07 -5.69
CA GLN A 396 -7.53 -17.36 -5.23
C GLN A 396 -6.78 -17.25 -3.89
N GLN A 397 -5.90 -16.26 -3.74
CA GLN A 397 -5.19 -16.01 -2.48
C GLN A 397 -6.15 -15.64 -1.34
N LEU A 398 -7.18 -14.82 -1.61
CA LEU A 398 -8.21 -14.49 -0.64
C LEU A 398 -9.02 -15.72 -0.22
N SER A 399 -9.35 -16.60 -1.17
CA SER A 399 -10.01 -17.89 -0.89
C SER A 399 -9.16 -18.75 0.06
N ASP A 400 -7.85 -18.87 -0.19
CA ASP A 400 -6.96 -19.71 0.61
C ASP A 400 -6.67 -19.11 1.99
N LYS A 401 -6.51 -17.79 2.09
CA LYS A 401 -6.42 -17.10 3.39
C LYS A 401 -7.72 -17.24 4.19
N ASN A 402 -8.89 -17.16 3.56
CA ASN A 402 -10.17 -17.39 4.21
C ASN A 402 -10.32 -18.83 4.74
N LYS A 403 -9.83 -19.84 4.02
CA LYS A 403 -9.77 -21.23 4.53
C LYS A 403 -8.87 -21.32 5.76
N THR A 404 -7.72 -20.66 5.75
CA THR A 404 -6.78 -20.63 6.88
C THR A 404 -7.41 -19.97 8.11
N ILE A 405 -8.11 -18.85 7.93
CA ILE A 405 -8.84 -18.16 9.02
C ILE A 405 -9.88 -19.10 9.62
N LYS A 406 -10.68 -19.79 8.79
CA LYS A 406 -11.68 -20.77 9.28
C LYS A 406 -11.03 -21.90 10.08
N GLN A 407 -9.90 -22.42 9.63
CA GLN A 407 -9.15 -23.45 10.37
C GLN A 407 -8.62 -22.93 11.72
N LEU A 408 -8.07 -21.71 11.76
CA LEU A 408 -7.61 -21.09 13.01
C LEU A 408 -8.77 -20.81 13.96
N GLN A 409 -9.91 -20.33 13.47
CA GLN A 409 -11.12 -20.14 14.26
C GLN A 409 -11.66 -21.46 14.81
N GLN A 410 -11.62 -22.55 14.03
CA GLN A 410 -12.00 -23.88 14.48
C GLN A 410 -11.06 -24.38 15.60
N ARG A 411 -9.74 -24.26 15.43
CA ARG A 411 -8.75 -24.61 16.47
C ARG A 411 -8.96 -23.79 17.74
N LEU A 412 -9.25 -22.50 17.60
CA LEU A 412 -9.55 -21.61 18.73
C LEU A 412 -10.83 -22.04 19.46
N ALA A 413 -11.87 -22.44 18.72
CA ALA A 413 -13.11 -22.95 19.31
C ALA A 413 -12.90 -24.30 20.03
N GLU A 414 -12.08 -25.19 19.48
CA GLU A 414 -11.69 -26.44 20.12
C GLU A 414 -10.89 -26.19 21.40
N LEU A 415 -9.90 -25.30 21.37
CA LEU A 415 -9.14 -24.88 22.56
C LEU A 415 -10.04 -24.27 23.62
N LYS A 416 -10.99 -23.40 23.23
CA LYS A 416 -11.99 -22.83 24.14
C LYS A 416 -12.84 -23.93 24.79
N ARG A 417 -13.32 -24.92 24.03
CA ARG A 417 -14.06 -26.06 24.61
C ARG A 417 -13.21 -26.88 25.57
N THR A 418 -11.93 -27.12 25.26
CA THR A 418 -11.02 -27.87 26.13
C THR A 418 -10.75 -27.11 27.42
N LEU A 419 -10.46 -25.81 27.34
CA LEU A 419 -10.29 -24.95 28.51
C LEU A 419 -11.56 -24.84 29.36
N GLN A 420 -12.74 -24.75 28.72
CA GLN A 420 -14.00 -24.68 29.45
C GLN A 420 -14.33 -26.01 30.13
N LYS A 421 -13.97 -27.15 29.53
CA LYS A 421 -14.07 -28.48 30.18
C LYS A 421 -13.10 -28.63 31.36
N GLU A 422 -11.91 -28.06 31.28
CA GLU A 422 -10.93 -28.01 32.38
C GLU A 422 -11.43 -27.12 33.54
N LEU A 423 -11.96 -25.93 33.22
CA LEU A 423 -12.50 -24.99 34.21
C LEU A 423 -13.74 -25.54 34.94
N VAL A 424 -14.60 -26.29 34.24
CA VAL A 424 -15.79 -26.94 34.83
C VAL A 424 -15.41 -28.14 35.73
N ARG A 425 -14.18 -28.67 35.65
CA ARG A 425 -13.72 -29.80 36.48
C ARG A 425 -13.04 -29.42 37.81
N ARG A 426 -12.97 -28.15 38.20
CA ARG A 426 -12.51 -27.78 39.56
C ARG A 426 -13.63 -28.00 40.59
N PRO A 427 -13.42 -28.75 41.68
CA PRO A 427 -14.45 -28.99 42.67
C PRO A 427 -14.63 -27.79 43.61
N GLU A 428 -15.89 -27.32 43.67
CA GLU A 428 -16.64 -26.84 44.84
C GLU A 428 -15.88 -26.13 45.97
N GLY A 429 -16.01 -24.79 46.01
CA GLY A 429 -15.88 -23.96 47.20
C GLY A 429 -17.02 -22.95 47.24
N LYS A 430 -17.99 -23.19 48.12
CA LYS A 430 -19.26 -22.46 48.26
C LYS A 430 -19.07 -21.07 48.87
N GLU A 431 -19.72 -20.07 48.30
CA GLU A 431 -20.53 -19.09 49.05
C GLU A 431 -21.53 -18.36 48.12
N LYS A 432 -22.71 -18.07 48.67
CA LYS A 432 -23.93 -17.62 47.97
C LYS A 432 -24.21 -16.13 48.21
N PHE A 433 -24.98 -15.53 47.28
CA PHE A 433 -25.96 -14.42 47.34
C PHE A 433 -25.71 -13.28 46.31
N PRO A 434 -26.75 -12.51 45.88
CA PRO A 434 -27.76 -12.86 44.87
C PRO A 434 -27.87 -11.79 43.73
N PRO A 435 -28.79 -11.91 42.75
CA PRO A 435 -28.67 -11.20 41.45
C PRO A 435 -29.56 -9.96 41.33
N THR A 436 -29.09 -8.92 40.65
CA THR A 436 -29.95 -7.87 40.07
C THR A 436 -29.33 -7.21 38.82
N SER A 437 -29.94 -7.54 37.68
CA SER A 437 -30.37 -6.66 36.57
C SER A 437 -29.42 -5.60 35.95
N ASN A 438 -29.05 -5.87 34.70
CA ASN A 438 -28.96 -5.00 33.51
C ASN A 438 -29.13 -3.48 33.72
N THR A 439 -28.10 -2.70 33.39
CA THR A 439 -28.19 -1.38 32.72
C THR A 439 -26.83 -1.03 32.09
N THR A 440 -26.85 -0.75 30.79
CA THR A 440 -25.74 -0.26 29.97
C THR A 440 -25.37 1.17 30.39
N VAL A 441 -24.19 1.37 30.98
CA VAL A 441 -23.46 2.66 30.96
C VAL A 441 -21.97 2.34 30.95
N THR A 442 -21.27 2.71 29.88
CA THR A 442 -19.81 2.69 29.79
C THR A 442 -19.22 3.62 30.84
N ASN A 443 -18.81 3.05 31.98
CA ASN A 443 -18.27 3.78 33.11
C ASN A 443 -16.75 3.61 33.17
N THR A 444 -16.02 4.71 33.10
CA THR A 444 -14.56 4.80 33.13
C THR A 444 -13.93 4.39 34.48
N SER A 445 -14.75 4.00 35.47
CA SER A 445 -14.35 3.53 36.80
C SER A 445 -13.85 2.08 36.85
N ASP A 446 -14.32 1.19 35.95
CA ASP A 446 -13.93 -0.24 35.96
C ASP A 446 -12.45 -0.46 35.63
N LEU A 447 -11.85 0.46 34.86
CA LEU A 447 -10.42 0.43 34.57
C LEU A 447 -9.56 0.85 35.77
N ASN A 448 -10.11 1.69 36.66
CA ASN A 448 -9.40 2.14 37.86
C ASN A 448 -9.42 1.04 38.93
N ASP A 449 -10.58 0.40 39.15
CA ASP A 449 -10.70 -0.76 40.05
C ASP A 449 -9.85 -1.93 39.53
N SER A 450 -9.86 -2.22 38.23
CA SER A 450 -8.99 -3.26 37.66
C SER A 450 -7.50 -2.94 37.79
N ARG A 451 -7.11 -1.66 37.69
CA ARG A 451 -5.72 -1.21 37.86
C ARG A 451 -5.30 -1.30 39.32
N GLU A 452 -6.18 -0.96 40.25
CA GLU A 452 -5.95 -1.00 41.70
C GLU A 452 -5.90 -2.44 42.23
N ILE A 453 -6.81 -3.32 41.78
CA ILE A 453 -6.77 -4.77 42.04
C ILE A 453 -5.47 -5.39 41.51
N ASN A 454 -4.99 -4.94 40.34
CA ASN A 454 -3.71 -5.38 39.80
C ASN A 454 -2.53 -4.92 40.66
N PHE A 455 -2.56 -3.75 41.29
CA PHE A 455 -1.49 -3.31 42.20
C PHE A 455 -1.49 -4.06 43.52
N GLU A 456 -2.65 -4.35 44.10
CA GLU A 456 -2.74 -5.13 45.33
C GLU A 456 -2.32 -6.59 45.11
N TYR A 457 -2.75 -7.19 43.98
CA TYR A 457 -2.33 -8.51 43.57
C TYR A 457 -0.83 -8.55 43.22
N LEU A 458 -0.33 -7.55 42.49
CA LEU A 458 1.09 -7.41 42.18
C LEU A 458 1.93 -7.29 43.45
N LYS A 459 1.51 -6.50 44.43
CA LYS A 459 2.18 -6.40 45.74
C LYS A 459 2.25 -7.76 46.41
N HIS A 460 1.17 -8.54 46.40
CA HIS A 460 1.16 -9.89 46.94
C HIS A 460 2.12 -10.83 46.16
N VAL A 461 2.06 -10.81 44.83
CA VAL A 461 2.88 -11.67 43.96
C VAL A 461 4.36 -11.33 44.09
N VAL A 462 4.74 -10.06 44.15
CA VAL A 462 6.13 -9.62 44.34
C VAL A 462 6.62 -9.99 45.73
N LEU A 463 5.83 -9.75 46.78
CA LEU A 463 6.20 -10.11 48.15
C LEU A 463 6.37 -11.62 48.29
N LYS A 464 5.45 -12.41 47.69
CA LYS A 464 5.54 -13.87 47.65
C LYS A 464 6.75 -14.32 46.83
N PHE A 465 7.02 -13.71 45.68
CA PHE A 465 8.20 -14.01 44.87
C PHE A 465 9.51 -13.78 45.63
N MET A 466 9.62 -12.68 46.38
CA MET A 466 10.79 -12.37 47.21
C MET A 466 10.94 -13.27 48.44
N SER A 467 9.84 -13.88 48.90
CA SER A 467 9.78 -14.66 50.14
C SER A 467 9.62 -16.18 49.92
N SER A 468 9.36 -16.60 48.68
CA SER A 468 9.11 -18.00 48.30
C SER A 468 10.39 -18.81 48.19
N ARG A 469 10.24 -20.13 48.29
CA ARG A 469 11.33 -21.09 48.10
C ARG A 469 11.62 -21.29 46.61
N GLU A 470 12.84 -21.69 46.32
CA GLU A 470 13.47 -21.82 44.99
C GLU A 470 12.56 -22.38 43.87
N ALA A 471 11.79 -23.43 44.13
CA ALA A 471 10.90 -24.03 43.12
C ALA A 471 9.63 -23.23 42.81
N GLU A 472 9.11 -22.49 43.79
CA GLU A 472 7.90 -21.67 43.65
C GLU A 472 8.21 -20.34 42.95
N ALA A 473 9.41 -19.81 43.15
CA ALA A 473 9.85 -18.57 42.53
C ALA A 473 9.81 -18.64 41.00
N PHE A 474 10.18 -19.77 40.38
CA PHE A 474 10.04 -19.94 38.91
C PHE A 474 8.61 -19.85 38.41
N GLN A 475 7.65 -20.37 39.17
CA GLN A 475 6.24 -20.30 38.77
C GLN A 475 5.72 -18.86 38.90
N LEU A 476 6.23 -18.12 39.87
CA LEU A 476 5.90 -16.72 40.11
C LEU A 476 6.57 -15.77 39.11
N ILE A 477 7.68 -16.14 38.45
CA ILE A 477 8.27 -15.34 37.35
C ILE A 477 7.20 -15.02 36.31
N ARG A 478 6.45 -16.03 35.86
CA ARG A 478 5.42 -15.84 34.84
C ARG A 478 4.28 -14.93 35.30
N ALA A 479 3.92 -14.99 36.59
CA ALA A 479 2.92 -14.10 37.16
C ALA A 479 3.43 -12.65 37.22
N VAL A 480 4.68 -12.44 37.64
CA VAL A 480 5.33 -11.13 37.67
C VAL A 480 5.47 -10.55 36.25
N SER A 481 5.89 -11.37 35.28
CA SER A 481 6.02 -10.95 33.87
C SER A 481 4.71 -10.45 33.28
N VAL A 482 3.60 -11.15 33.54
CA VAL A 482 2.28 -10.75 33.03
C VAL A 482 1.76 -9.50 33.73
N LEU A 483 1.98 -9.37 35.05
CA LEU A 483 1.47 -8.22 35.81
C LEU A 483 2.28 -6.93 35.56
N LEU A 484 3.57 -7.06 35.25
CA LEU A 484 4.46 -5.92 34.97
C LEU A 484 4.75 -5.72 33.48
N ASN A 485 4.14 -6.52 32.61
CA ASN A 485 4.35 -6.51 31.16
C ASN A 485 5.83 -6.64 30.76
N PHE A 486 6.55 -7.60 31.35
CA PHE A 486 7.93 -7.87 30.97
C PHE A 486 8.00 -8.39 29.53
N THR A 487 9.06 -7.99 28.83
CA THR A 487 9.40 -8.62 27.56
C THR A 487 9.93 -10.04 27.80
N ARG A 488 10.01 -10.85 26.72
CA ARG A 488 10.55 -12.22 26.84
C ARG A 488 12.00 -12.20 27.30
N GLU A 489 12.76 -11.19 26.91
CA GLU A 489 14.16 -10.99 27.31
C GLU A 489 14.28 -10.65 28.80
N GLU A 490 13.37 -9.82 29.33
CA GLU A 490 13.31 -9.46 30.74
C GLU A 490 12.89 -10.66 31.62
N GLU A 491 11.90 -11.44 31.16
CA GLU A 491 11.49 -12.69 31.80
C GLU A 491 12.63 -13.71 31.83
N ASP A 492 13.31 -13.92 30.70
CA ASP A 492 14.43 -14.84 30.59
C ASP A 492 15.64 -14.39 31.43
N MET A 493 15.89 -13.08 31.55
CA MET A 493 16.93 -12.55 32.43
C MET A 493 16.62 -12.85 33.90
N LEU A 494 15.36 -12.70 34.33
CA LEU A 494 14.93 -13.04 35.67
C LEU A 494 15.11 -14.54 35.94
N LYS A 495 14.74 -15.37 34.96
CA LYS A 495 14.91 -16.82 35.01
C LYS A 495 16.38 -17.23 35.13
N GLN A 496 17.25 -16.69 34.27
CA GLN A 496 18.70 -16.93 34.32
C GLN A 496 19.34 -16.43 35.62
N THR A 497 18.86 -15.30 36.16
CA THR A 497 19.34 -14.76 37.44
C THR A 497 18.97 -15.66 38.60
N LEU A 498 17.76 -16.23 38.57
CA LEU A 498 17.30 -17.20 39.56
C LEU A 498 18.07 -18.52 39.44
N GLU A 499 18.26 -19.04 38.23
CA GLU A 499 19.09 -20.24 37.95
C GLU A 499 20.56 -20.05 38.38
N TYR A 500 21.14 -18.87 38.14
CA TYR A 500 22.48 -18.55 38.62
C TYR A 500 22.55 -18.55 40.15
N LYS A 501 21.55 -17.96 40.83
CA LYS A 501 21.48 -18.02 42.30
C LYS A 501 21.34 -19.44 42.83
N MET A 502 20.81 -20.36 42.04
CA MET A 502 20.65 -21.78 42.35
C MET A 502 21.87 -22.63 41.97
N SER A 503 22.84 -22.10 41.23
CA SER A 503 24.01 -22.84 40.76
C SER A 503 25.25 -22.49 41.57
N TRP A 504 25.88 -23.50 42.19
CA TRP A 504 27.14 -23.35 42.93
C TRP A 504 28.32 -22.94 42.01
N PHE A 505 28.23 -23.25 40.72
CA PHE A 505 29.33 -23.10 39.75
C PHE A 505 29.03 -22.13 38.59
N GLY A 506 27.90 -21.43 38.62
CA GLY A 506 27.54 -20.45 37.58
C GLY A 506 28.35 -19.16 37.65
N SER A 507 28.46 -18.47 36.51
CA SER A 507 28.84 -17.06 36.43
C SER A 507 27.58 -16.19 36.38
N LYS A 508 27.61 -15.02 37.02
CA LYS A 508 26.45 -14.12 37.08
C LYS A 508 26.06 -13.75 35.65
N PRO A 509 24.78 -13.92 35.25
CA PRO A 509 24.34 -13.56 33.90
C PRO A 509 24.62 -12.08 33.67
N SER A 510 25.29 -11.77 32.56
CA SER A 510 25.52 -10.39 32.12
C SER A 510 24.22 -9.87 31.49
N PRO A 511 23.72 -8.69 31.90
CA PRO A 511 22.59 -8.07 31.20
C PRO A 511 23.01 -7.82 29.75
N LYS A 512 22.34 -8.49 28.81
CA LYS A 512 22.51 -8.24 27.38
C LYS A 512 21.77 -6.94 27.08
N GLY A 513 22.51 -5.83 27.01
CA GLY A 513 21.95 -4.52 26.72
C GLY A 513 21.72 -3.67 27.97
N ILE A 514 21.79 -2.35 27.78
CA ILE A 514 21.55 -1.33 28.80
C ILE A 514 20.08 -1.39 29.21
N ILE A 515 19.74 -2.16 30.25
CA ILE A 515 18.50 -1.94 30.98
C ILE A 515 18.81 -0.83 31.99
N ARG A 516 18.74 0.40 31.49
CA ARG A 516 18.60 1.59 32.36
C ARG A 516 17.22 1.45 33.01
N PRO A 517 17.08 1.54 34.34
CA PRO A 517 15.76 1.58 34.95
C PRO A 517 14.94 2.67 34.28
N SER A 518 13.72 2.35 33.86
CA SER A 518 12.75 3.27 33.26
C SER A 518 12.24 4.29 34.28
N VAL A 519 13.16 5.08 34.86
CA VAL A 519 12.86 6.24 35.70
C VAL A 519 13.76 7.37 35.20
N SER A 520 13.36 7.96 34.08
CA SER A 520 13.86 9.26 33.64
C SER A 520 12.67 10.21 33.55
N GLY A 521 11.99 10.42 34.69
CA GLY A 521 11.31 11.69 34.93
C GLY A 521 12.40 12.73 35.12
N ALA A 522 12.31 13.82 34.36
CA ALA A 522 13.26 14.92 34.42
C ALA A 522 13.50 15.36 35.88
N SER A 523 14.77 15.35 36.29
CA SER A 523 15.19 16.04 37.52
C SER A 523 15.00 17.54 37.30
N SER A 524 13.88 18.09 37.74
CA SER A 524 13.75 19.54 37.95
C SER A 524 14.80 19.99 38.95
N PRO A 525 15.57 21.05 38.66
CA PRO A 525 16.52 21.60 39.63
C PRO A 525 15.73 22.45 40.63
N TRP A 526 15.70 22.03 41.89
CA TRP A 526 15.35 22.90 43.00
C TRP A 526 16.54 23.03 43.97
N SER A 527 16.63 24.25 44.49
CA SER A 527 17.71 24.97 45.15
C SER A 527 18.57 24.23 46.17
#